data_AF-A0A5N6I767-F1
#
_entry.id   AF-A0A5N6I767-F1
#
_cell.length_a   1.000
_cell.length_b   1.000
_cell.length_c   1.000
_cell.angle_alpha   90.00
_cell.angle_beta   90.00
_cell.angle_gamma   90.00
#
_symmetry.space_group_name_H-M   'P 1'
#
loop_
_entity.id
_entity.type
_entity.pdbx_description
1 polymer ?
#
loop_
_entity_poly.entity_id
_entity_poly.type
_entity_poly.pdbx_seq_one_letter_code
_entity_poly.pdbx_strand_id
1 'polypeptide(L)'
;MAHRTAMALVRNDTSQPIYAVGLAHKYSDQYQNSDEWDIIQPGKTSTKLQVDYTTGWWTTGRDWWKVFWVTQDESTLKKTFHYSNPENLRKAFDTIEGVDPALWVTLAASVGSIASTAAGNGPFNKTVAGVAALAARPLTAGFLAPTTTVGFKQHILREEDDSASVEIIIHEDTTITIKSPSGISQTVSTKKEI
;
A
#
# COMPACT_ATOMS: atom_id res chain seq x y z
N MET A 1 7.58 22.14 19.27
CA MET A 1 7.19 21.23 18.17
C MET A 1 8.40 21.11 17.26
N ALA A 2 8.68 19.92 16.75
CA ALA A 2 9.78 19.66 15.85
C ALA A 2 9.26 18.87 14.65
N HIS A 3 9.58 19.34 13.44
CA HIS A 3 9.41 18.56 12.22
C HIS A 3 10.43 17.43 12.22
N ARG A 4 9.99 16.24 11.81
CA ARG A 4 10.79 15.01 11.76
C ARG A 4 10.44 14.23 10.51
N THR A 5 11.32 13.30 10.17
CA THR A 5 11.13 12.43 9.00
C THR A 5 11.36 10.98 9.37
N ALA A 6 10.66 10.06 8.70
CA ALA A 6 10.92 8.63 8.81
C ALA A 6 10.94 7.98 7.42
N MET A 7 11.48 6.77 7.32
CA MET A 7 11.64 6.05 6.06
C MET A 7 10.71 4.84 6.01
N ALA A 8 9.55 5.01 5.38
CA ALA A 8 8.55 3.97 5.24
C ALA A 8 8.87 3.03 4.07
N LEU A 9 8.58 1.74 4.22
CA LEU A 9 8.69 0.75 3.15
C LEU A 9 7.61 -0.32 3.28
N VAL A 10 7.29 -0.99 2.18
CA VAL A 10 6.37 -2.14 2.19
C VAL A 10 7.15 -3.44 2.06
N ARG A 11 6.82 -4.43 2.88
CA ARG A 11 7.36 -5.79 2.85
C ARG A 11 6.27 -6.77 2.44
N ASN A 12 6.59 -7.64 1.49
CA ASN A 12 5.73 -8.74 1.08
C ASN A 12 6.10 -10.01 1.87
N ASP A 13 5.33 -10.35 2.91
CA ASP A 13 5.45 -11.60 3.67
C ASP A 13 4.45 -12.67 3.18
N THR A 14 3.89 -12.49 2.00
CA THR A 14 3.05 -13.50 1.34
C THR A 14 3.89 -14.45 0.50
N SER A 15 3.29 -15.57 0.11
CA SER A 15 3.84 -16.58 -0.78
C SER A 15 3.78 -16.20 -2.27
N GLN A 16 3.07 -15.11 -2.62
CA GLN A 16 2.86 -14.68 -4.00
C GLN A 16 3.50 -13.32 -4.28
N PRO A 17 3.91 -13.03 -5.53
CA PRO A 17 4.32 -11.69 -5.91
C PRO A 17 3.17 -10.68 -5.72
N ILE A 18 3.50 -9.53 -5.14
CA ILE A 18 2.66 -8.33 -5.21
C ILE A 18 3.07 -7.61 -6.49
N TYR A 19 2.14 -7.39 -7.41
CA TYR A 19 2.45 -6.86 -8.74
C TYR A 19 2.44 -5.34 -8.83
N ALA A 20 1.76 -4.71 -7.90
CA ALA A 20 1.83 -3.28 -7.66
C ALA A 20 1.42 -3.01 -6.22
N VAL A 21 2.01 -1.98 -5.63
CA VAL A 21 1.66 -1.52 -4.29
C VAL A 21 1.73 -0.01 -4.21
N GLY A 22 0.81 0.59 -3.47
CA GLY A 22 0.88 1.99 -3.11
C GLY A 22 0.75 2.17 -1.61
N LEU A 23 1.53 3.11 -1.09
CA LEU A 23 1.51 3.54 0.30
C LEU A 23 1.19 5.02 0.37
N ALA A 24 0.22 5.37 1.21
CA ALA A 24 -0.15 6.74 1.51
C ALA A 24 -0.02 6.98 3.01
N HIS A 25 0.62 8.08 3.37
CA HIS A 25 0.75 8.59 4.73
C HIS A 25 0.22 10.03 4.79
N LYS A 26 -0.52 10.33 5.85
CA LYS A 26 -0.99 11.68 6.17
C LYS A 26 -0.68 11.97 7.64
N TYR A 27 0.06 13.04 7.90
CA TYR A 27 0.15 13.62 9.24
C TYR A 27 -0.92 14.70 9.39
N SER A 28 -2.10 14.30 9.88
CA SER A 28 -3.31 15.13 9.89
C SER A 28 -3.50 15.84 8.53
N ASP A 29 -3.74 17.16 8.53
CA ASP A 29 -3.87 17.98 7.32
C ASP A 29 -2.57 18.73 6.94
N GLN A 30 -1.44 18.41 7.60
CA GLN A 30 -0.19 19.17 7.44
C GLN A 30 0.72 18.57 6.37
N TYR A 31 0.91 17.25 6.40
CA TYR A 31 1.81 16.55 5.49
C TYR A 31 1.09 15.38 4.84
N GLN A 32 1.39 15.17 3.56
CA GLN A 32 0.90 14.04 2.79
C GLN A 32 2.05 13.51 1.96
N ASN A 33 2.32 12.21 2.10
CA ASN A 33 3.41 11.54 1.42
C ASN A 33 2.84 10.26 0.80
N SER A 34 3.21 9.97 -0.43
CA SER A 34 2.88 8.70 -1.05
C SER A 34 3.93 8.29 -2.05
N ASP A 35 4.05 6.98 -2.22
CA ASP A 35 4.84 6.39 -3.28
C ASP A 35 4.25 5.04 -3.67
N GLU A 36 4.67 4.61 -4.85
CA GLU A 36 4.17 3.43 -5.51
C GLU A 36 5.30 2.64 -6.13
N TRP A 37 5.16 1.34 -5.99
CA TRP A 37 6.17 0.40 -6.44
C TRP A 37 5.54 -0.68 -7.29
N ASP A 38 6.37 -1.17 -8.19
CA ASP A 38 6.08 -2.28 -9.08
C ASP A 38 6.10 -3.61 -8.30
N ILE A 39 6.64 -4.66 -8.91
CA ILE A 39 6.61 -5.99 -8.33
C ILE A 39 7.47 -6.06 -7.06
N ILE A 40 6.85 -6.48 -5.95
CA ILE A 40 7.54 -6.92 -4.74
C ILE A 40 7.43 -8.44 -4.64
N GLN A 41 8.56 -9.10 -4.83
CA GLN A 41 8.66 -10.56 -4.71
C GLN A 41 8.46 -11.03 -3.25
N PRO A 42 8.03 -12.28 -3.03
CA PRO A 42 7.95 -12.87 -1.68
C PRO A 42 9.22 -12.66 -0.86
N GLY A 43 9.05 -12.21 0.38
CA GLY A 43 10.12 -11.91 1.34
C GLY A 43 10.98 -10.68 0.99
N LYS A 44 10.58 -9.86 0.01
CA LYS A 44 11.29 -8.63 -0.38
C LYS A 44 10.56 -7.38 0.08
N THR A 45 11.28 -6.25 0.01
CA THR A 45 10.78 -4.93 0.35
C THR A 45 10.83 -3.98 -0.84
N SER A 46 9.98 -2.96 -0.80
CA SER A 46 10.08 -1.80 -1.70
C SER A 46 11.33 -0.96 -1.42
N THR A 47 11.57 0.05 -2.25
CA THR A 47 12.40 1.20 -1.86
C THR A 47 11.68 2.03 -0.79
N LYS A 48 12.40 2.98 -0.17
CA LYS A 48 11.92 3.76 0.97
C LYS A 48 11.20 5.04 0.49
N LEU A 49 10.04 5.30 1.07
CA LEU A 49 9.32 6.57 1.04
C LEU A 49 9.69 7.39 2.29
N GLN A 50 10.21 8.60 2.10
CA GLN A 50 10.33 9.54 3.21
C GLN A 50 8.95 10.10 3.56
N VAL A 51 8.59 10.03 4.85
CA VAL A 51 7.36 10.61 5.39
C VAL A 51 7.67 11.71 6.38
N ASP A 52 6.81 12.73 6.44
CA ASP A 52 6.98 13.91 7.27
C ASP A 52 5.96 13.92 8.41
N TYR A 53 6.41 14.23 9.63
CA TYR A 53 5.54 14.32 10.81
C TYR A 53 6.06 15.36 11.81
N THR A 54 5.21 15.72 12.78
CA THR A 54 5.59 16.65 13.85
C THR A 54 5.53 15.98 15.21
N THR A 55 6.52 16.22 16.06
CA THR A 55 6.50 15.82 17.48
C THR A 55 6.54 17.00 18.43
N GLY A 56 6.18 16.74 19.69
CA GLY A 56 6.33 17.67 20.81
C GLY A 56 5.15 17.56 21.78
N TRP A 57 5.35 18.01 23.01
CA TRP A 57 4.35 17.92 24.08
C TRP A 57 2.97 18.50 23.73
N TRP A 58 2.91 19.48 22.84
CA TRP A 58 1.66 20.16 22.43
C TRP A 58 1.14 19.73 21.06
N THR A 59 1.73 18.72 20.40
CA THR A 59 1.24 18.27 19.09
C THR A 59 0.01 17.38 19.25
N THR A 60 -1.08 17.72 18.56
CA THR A 60 -2.30 16.90 18.46
C THR A 60 -2.40 16.14 17.14
N GLY A 61 -1.44 16.33 16.24
CA GLY A 61 -1.40 15.68 14.95
C GLY A 61 -1.26 14.17 15.07
N ARG A 62 -1.81 13.47 14.07
CA ARG A 62 -1.86 12.00 14.04
C ARG A 62 -1.38 11.51 12.68
N ASP A 63 -0.61 10.44 12.72
CA ASP A 63 -0.17 9.70 11.54
C ASP A 63 -1.21 8.67 11.10
N TRP A 64 -1.66 8.82 9.87
CA TRP A 64 -2.65 7.99 9.22
C TRP A 64 -2.01 7.31 8.02
N TRP A 65 -2.18 5.99 7.93
CA TRP A 65 -1.55 5.15 6.93
C TRP A 65 -2.58 4.38 6.12
N LYS A 66 -2.35 4.26 4.82
CA LYS A 66 -3.16 3.42 3.94
C LYS A 66 -2.26 2.72 2.94
N VAL A 67 -2.43 1.41 2.82
CA VAL A 67 -1.71 0.59 1.85
C VAL A 67 -2.73 -0.12 0.96
N PHE A 68 -2.42 -0.23 -0.32
CA PHE A 68 -3.16 -1.04 -1.26
C PHE A 68 -2.22 -1.77 -2.18
N TRP A 69 -2.64 -2.92 -2.68
CA TRP A 69 -1.79 -3.73 -3.54
C TRP A 69 -2.61 -4.62 -4.46
N VAL A 70 -1.93 -5.15 -5.48
CA VAL A 70 -2.54 -6.06 -6.46
C VAL A 70 -1.80 -7.38 -6.44
N THR A 71 -2.56 -8.47 -6.28
CA THR A 71 -2.07 -9.83 -6.54
C THR A 71 -2.71 -10.36 -7.82
N GLN A 72 -2.10 -11.39 -8.41
CA GLN A 72 -2.63 -12.08 -9.57
C GLN A 72 -2.57 -13.59 -9.33
N ASP A 73 -3.66 -14.27 -9.62
CA ASP A 73 -3.70 -15.72 -9.67
C ASP A 73 -2.95 -16.22 -10.91
N GLU A 74 -1.92 -17.03 -10.71
CA GLU A 74 -1.06 -17.50 -11.81
C GLU A 74 -1.80 -18.42 -12.81
N SER A 75 -2.86 -19.10 -12.37
CA SER A 75 -3.56 -20.08 -13.20
C SER A 75 -4.67 -19.47 -14.05
N THR A 76 -5.37 -18.49 -13.50
CA THR A 76 -6.54 -17.84 -14.11
C THR A 76 -6.21 -16.46 -14.65
N LEU A 77 -5.03 -15.93 -14.32
CA LEU A 77 -4.59 -14.55 -14.58
C LEU A 77 -5.52 -13.49 -13.98
N LYS A 78 -6.45 -13.88 -13.11
CA LYS A 78 -7.37 -12.98 -12.42
C LYS A 78 -6.61 -12.11 -11.44
N LYS A 79 -6.93 -10.83 -11.42
CA LYS A 79 -6.28 -9.87 -10.53
C LYS A 79 -7.18 -9.55 -9.37
N THR A 80 -6.55 -9.37 -8.22
CA THR A 80 -7.25 -9.04 -6.98
C THR A 80 -6.63 -7.77 -6.44
N PHE A 81 -7.46 -6.74 -6.29
CA PHE A 81 -7.11 -5.51 -5.61
C PHE A 81 -7.38 -5.65 -4.12
N HIS A 82 -6.39 -5.30 -3.31
CA HIS A 82 -6.44 -5.35 -1.86
C HIS A 82 -6.16 -3.96 -1.30
N TYR A 83 -6.76 -3.63 -0.16
CA TYR A 83 -6.48 -2.39 0.55
C TYR A 83 -6.65 -2.57 2.06
N SER A 84 -5.86 -1.82 2.84
CA SER A 84 -5.96 -1.79 4.29
C SER A 84 -7.33 -1.27 4.73
N ASN A 85 -7.96 -1.99 5.65
CA ASN A 85 -9.25 -1.67 6.22
C ASN A 85 -9.23 -1.88 7.75
N PRO A 86 -8.92 -0.84 8.54
CA PRO A 86 -8.80 -0.94 9.99
C PRO A 86 -10.12 -1.13 10.73
N GLU A 87 -11.25 -0.90 10.07
CA GLU A 87 -12.58 -1.07 10.63
C GLU A 87 -13.34 -2.13 9.82
N ASN A 88 -13.36 -3.38 10.26
CA ASN A 88 -14.29 -4.40 9.73
C ASN A 88 -15.78 -4.07 10.04
N LEU A 89 -16.23 -2.83 9.77
CA LEU A 89 -17.59 -2.32 9.93
C LEU A 89 -18.24 -2.17 8.55
N ARG A 90 -19.50 -2.63 8.44
CA ARG A 90 -20.37 -2.53 7.26
C ARG A 90 -20.49 -1.13 6.62
N LYS A 91 -19.97 -0.07 7.25
CA LYS A 91 -20.01 1.33 6.75
C LYS A 91 -18.84 1.73 5.84
N ALA A 92 -17.74 0.97 5.80
CA ALA A 92 -16.67 1.22 4.82
C ALA A 92 -17.14 0.96 3.37
N PHE A 93 -18.23 0.20 3.17
CA PHE A 93 -18.88 0.02 1.88
C PHE A 93 -19.45 1.33 1.32
N ASP A 94 -20.05 2.20 2.15
CA ASP A 94 -20.59 3.50 1.70
C ASP A 94 -19.48 4.48 1.28
N THR A 95 -18.26 4.32 1.81
CA THR A 95 -17.13 5.23 1.47
C THR A 95 -16.43 4.81 0.17
N ILE A 96 -16.57 3.54 -0.25
CA ILE A 96 -16.01 3.06 -1.51
C ILE A 96 -16.94 3.34 -2.70
N GLU A 97 -18.25 3.48 -2.48
CA GLU A 97 -19.15 4.08 -3.48
C GLU A 97 -18.81 5.55 -3.77
N GLY A 98 -18.03 6.22 -2.91
CA GLY A 98 -17.47 7.56 -3.15
C GLY A 98 -16.12 7.59 -3.86
N VAL A 99 -15.51 6.42 -4.16
CA VAL A 99 -14.33 6.36 -5.02
C VAL A 99 -14.81 6.56 -6.46
N ASP A 100 -14.29 7.60 -7.11
CA ASP A 100 -14.62 7.93 -8.50
C ASP A 100 -14.62 6.65 -9.36
N PRO A 101 -15.72 6.31 -10.06
CA PRO A 101 -15.76 5.23 -11.03
C PRO A 101 -14.57 5.26 -12.01
N ALA A 102 -14.04 6.45 -12.33
CA ALA A 102 -12.84 6.61 -13.12
C ALA A 102 -11.58 6.03 -12.46
N LEU A 103 -11.49 6.00 -11.12
CA LEU A 103 -10.43 5.33 -10.39
C LEU A 103 -10.53 3.81 -10.56
N TRP A 104 -11.74 3.25 -10.56
CA TRP A 104 -11.98 1.82 -10.83
C TRP A 104 -11.68 1.44 -12.29
N VAL A 105 -12.01 2.32 -13.24
CA VAL A 105 -11.64 2.16 -14.65
C VAL A 105 -10.13 2.29 -14.83
N THR A 106 -9.47 3.21 -14.11
CA THR A 106 -8.01 3.37 -14.13
C THR A 106 -7.30 2.19 -13.48
N LEU A 107 -7.84 1.61 -12.40
CA LEU A 107 -7.41 0.33 -11.84
C LEU A 107 -7.47 -0.75 -12.91
N ALA A 108 -8.62 -0.97 -13.53
CA ALA A 108 -8.79 -1.97 -14.58
C ALA A 108 -7.91 -1.73 -15.82
N ALA A 109 -7.66 -0.46 -16.19
CA ALA A 109 -6.88 -0.08 -17.37
C ALA A 109 -5.35 -0.10 -17.14
N SER A 110 -4.87 0.38 -15.99
CA SER A 110 -3.45 0.31 -15.59
C SER A 110 -2.98 -1.14 -15.44
N VAL A 111 -3.92 -2.02 -15.15
CA VAL A 111 -3.81 -3.47 -15.08
C VAL A 111 -3.74 -4.15 -16.46
N GLY A 112 -4.24 -3.52 -17.52
CA GLY A 112 -4.48 -4.14 -18.82
C GLY A 112 -3.30 -4.16 -19.80
N SER A 113 -2.21 -3.42 -19.55
CA SER A 113 -1.07 -3.36 -20.48
C SER A 113 -0.05 -4.48 -20.25
N ILE A 114 -0.48 -5.73 -20.42
CA ILE A 114 0.43 -6.90 -20.41
C ILE A 114 1.23 -6.89 -21.71
N ALA A 115 2.47 -6.39 -21.69
CA ALA A 115 3.45 -6.72 -22.72
C ALA A 115 4.01 -8.11 -22.42
N SER A 116 3.38 -9.14 -22.99
CA SER A 116 3.89 -10.51 -22.96
C SER A 116 5.20 -10.60 -23.76
N THR A 117 6.35 -10.52 -23.09
CA THR A 117 7.59 -11.02 -23.68
C THR A 117 7.69 -12.51 -23.37
N ALA A 118 7.25 -13.32 -24.33
CA ALA A 118 7.49 -14.77 -24.30
C ALA A 118 9.01 -15.01 -24.40
N ALA A 119 9.62 -15.55 -23.34
CA ALA A 119 11.03 -15.95 -23.36
C ALA A 119 11.19 -17.41 -22.92
N GLY A 120 11.36 -18.28 -23.93
CA GLY A 120 12.19 -19.49 -23.84
C GLY A 120 11.46 -20.84 -23.83
N ASN A 121 11.43 -21.51 -24.99
CA ASN A 121 11.10 -22.93 -25.09
C ASN A 121 12.22 -23.77 -24.44
N GLY A 122 12.06 -24.18 -23.19
CA GLY A 122 12.99 -25.10 -22.51
C GLY A 122 12.33 -25.80 -21.30
N PRO A 123 12.57 -27.11 -21.09
CA PRO A 123 11.83 -27.93 -20.12
C PRO A 123 12.12 -27.64 -18.63
N PHE A 124 12.97 -26.65 -18.33
CA PHE A 124 13.36 -26.29 -16.96
C PHE A 124 13.25 -24.79 -16.63
N ASN A 125 12.70 -23.95 -17.51
CA ASN A 125 12.48 -22.54 -17.23
C ASN A 125 11.00 -22.27 -16.94
N LYS A 126 10.61 -22.27 -15.66
CA LYS A 126 9.42 -21.52 -15.22
C LYS A 126 9.79 -20.03 -15.24
N THR A 127 9.94 -19.48 -16.44
CA THR A 127 10.07 -18.03 -16.63
C THR A 127 8.74 -17.43 -16.18
N VAL A 128 8.74 -16.72 -15.05
CA VAL A 128 7.62 -15.87 -14.65
C VAL A 128 7.38 -14.92 -15.82
N ALA A 129 6.32 -15.15 -16.59
CA ALA A 129 5.94 -14.28 -17.68
C ALA A 129 5.82 -12.87 -17.10
N GLY A 130 6.57 -11.92 -17.68
CA GLY A 130 6.69 -10.56 -17.18
C GLY A 130 5.30 -9.93 -17.03
N VAL A 131 4.87 -9.77 -15.79
CA VAL A 131 3.70 -8.96 -15.49
C VAL A 131 4.18 -7.51 -15.54
N ALA A 132 3.67 -6.76 -16.51
CA ALA A 132 3.87 -5.32 -16.53
C ALA A 132 3.32 -4.76 -15.22
N ALA A 133 4.14 -3.99 -14.51
CA ALA A 133 3.73 -3.34 -13.30
C ALA A 133 2.58 -2.37 -13.57
N LEU A 134 1.57 -2.34 -12.70
CA LEU A 134 0.55 -1.31 -12.81
C LEU A 134 1.23 0.04 -12.62
N ALA A 135 0.90 1.02 -13.48
CA ALA A 135 1.07 2.41 -13.13
C ALA A 135 0.12 2.74 -11.98
N ALA A 136 0.56 2.51 -10.74
CA ALA A 136 -0.29 2.69 -9.58
C ALA A 136 -0.58 4.19 -9.36
N ARG A 137 0.35 5.11 -9.68
CA ARG A 137 0.31 6.59 -9.49
C ARG A 137 -1.05 7.29 -9.34
N PRO A 138 -2.05 7.09 -10.23
CA PRO A 138 -3.39 7.65 -10.05
C PRO A 138 -4.12 7.22 -8.76
N LEU A 139 -3.71 6.12 -8.12
CA LEU A 139 -4.39 5.48 -7.00
C LEU A 139 -4.02 6.08 -5.66
N THR A 140 -2.72 6.27 -5.38
CA THR A 140 -2.34 7.01 -4.17
C THR A 140 -2.90 8.42 -4.19
N ALA A 141 -2.88 9.10 -5.35
CA ALA A 141 -3.48 10.42 -5.52
C ALA A 141 -4.97 10.42 -5.18
N GLY A 142 -5.74 9.43 -5.66
CA GLY A 142 -7.15 9.27 -5.34
C GLY A 142 -7.43 8.99 -3.87
N PHE A 143 -6.52 8.31 -3.16
CA PHE A 143 -6.64 8.06 -1.72
C PHE A 143 -6.16 9.22 -0.84
N LEU A 144 -5.26 10.05 -1.34
CA LEU A 144 -4.78 11.26 -0.65
C LEU A 144 -5.72 12.45 -0.86
N ALA A 145 -6.42 12.52 -1.99
CA ALA A 145 -7.32 13.62 -2.35
C ALA A 145 -8.44 13.90 -1.33
N PRO A 146 -9.06 12.91 -0.67
CA PRO A 146 -10.04 13.18 0.37
C PRO A 146 -9.36 13.80 1.61
N THR A 147 -9.95 14.85 2.17
CA THR A 147 -9.53 15.41 3.48
C THR A 147 -9.79 14.43 4.64
N THR A 148 -10.65 13.44 4.42
CA THR A 148 -10.97 12.40 5.41
C THR A 148 -9.83 11.39 5.58
N THR A 149 -9.74 10.82 6.78
CA THR A 149 -8.87 9.70 7.15
C THR A 149 -9.65 8.39 7.30
N VAL A 150 -10.91 8.36 6.85
CA VAL A 150 -11.73 7.14 6.85
C VAL A 150 -11.06 6.05 6.01
N GLY A 151 -10.90 4.87 6.60
CA GLY A 151 -10.19 3.74 6.00
C GLY A 151 -8.65 3.82 6.11
N PHE A 152 -8.09 4.86 6.71
CA PHE A 152 -6.68 4.89 7.09
C PHE A 152 -6.50 4.30 8.48
N LYS A 153 -5.44 3.51 8.65
CA LYS A 153 -5.02 3.00 9.95
C LYS A 153 -4.15 4.05 10.64
N GLN A 154 -4.52 4.42 11.87
CA GLN A 154 -3.65 5.24 12.71
C GLN A 154 -2.45 4.43 13.21
N HIS A 155 -1.24 5.00 13.08
CA HIS A 155 -0.01 4.50 13.69
C HIS A 155 0.95 5.68 13.93
N ILE A 156 0.97 6.18 15.17
CA ILE A 156 1.64 7.44 15.55
C ILE A 156 3.16 7.27 15.53
N LEU A 157 3.86 8.18 14.85
CA LEU A 157 5.30 8.30 14.89
C LEU A 157 5.75 9.22 16.03
N ARG A 158 6.88 8.87 16.65
CA ARG A 158 7.44 9.56 17.82
C ARG A 158 8.88 10.01 17.56
N GLU A 159 9.49 10.61 18.57
CA GLU A 159 10.85 11.14 18.46
C GLU A 159 11.88 10.05 18.19
N GLU A 160 11.65 8.84 18.72
CA GLU A 160 12.49 7.66 18.47
C GLU A 160 12.38 7.09 17.04
N ASP A 161 11.40 7.54 16.24
CA ASP A 161 11.23 7.11 14.84
C ASP A 161 11.96 8.01 13.84
N ASP A 162 12.61 9.08 14.32
CA ASP A 162 13.27 10.07 13.47
C ASP A 162 14.42 9.42 12.70
N SER A 163 14.40 9.56 11.37
CA SER A 163 15.30 8.91 10.42
C SER A 163 15.30 7.37 10.46
N ALA A 164 14.39 6.76 11.23
CA ALA A 164 14.27 5.31 11.36
C ALA A 164 13.38 4.72 10.25
N SER A 165 13.41 3.39 10.14
CA SER A 165 12.54 2.67 9.20
C SER A 165 11.16 2.41 9.81
N VAL A 166 10.12 2.62 9.01
CA VAL A 166 8.75 2.16 9.29
C VAL A 166 8.41 1.04 8.32
N GLU A 167 8.17 -0.16 8.82
CA GLU A 167 7.86 -1.33 7.99
C GLU A 167 6.34 -1.56 7.94
N ILE A 168 5.78 -1.53 6.73
CA ILE A 168 4.41 -1.95 6.44
C ILE A 168 4.50 -3.37 5.88
N ILE A 169 4.14 -4.35 6.68
CA ILE A 169 4.27 -5.77 6.35
C ILE A 169 2.91 -6.31 5.96
N ILE A 170 2.79 -6.85 4.76
CA ILE A 170 1.59 -7.52 4.25
C ILE A 170 1.75 -9.02 4.45
N HIS A 171 0.87 -9.62 5.25
CA HIS A 171 0.91 -11.04 5.59
C HIS A 171 -0.04 -11.88 4.73
N GLU A 172 0.24 -13.17 4.60
CA GLU A 172 -0.59 -14.14 3.87
C GLU A 172 -2.03 -14.22 4.40
N ASP A 173 -2.21 -14.05 5.72
CA ASP A 173 -3.49 -14.16 6.41
C ASP A 173 -4.36 -12.89 6.33
N THR A 174 -4.06 -11.98 5.39
CA THR A 174 -4.70 -10.68 5.18
C THR A 174 -4.47 -9.64 6.29
N THR A 175 -3.66 -9.97 7.31
CA THR A 175 -3.24 -8.98 8.29
C THR A 175 -2.15 -8.08 7.73
N ILE A 176 -2.13 -6.84 8.19
CA ILE A 176 -1.10 -5.87 7.88
C ILE A 176 -0.52 -5.37 9.19
N THR A 177 0.80 -5.39 9.30
CA THR A 177 1.53 -4.86 10.45
C THR A 177 2.27 -3.59 10.07
N ILE A 178 2.07 -2.52 10.84
CA ILE A 178 2.86 -1.30 10.75
C ILE A 178 3.78 -1.28 11.97
N LYS A 179 5.09 -1.30 11.73
CA LYS A 179 6.12 -1.40 12.76
C LYS A 179 7.09 -0.24 12.66
N SER A 180 7.33 0.43 13.77
CA SER A 180 8.35 1.46 13.97
C SER A 180 9.11 1.18 15.28
N PRO A 181 10.23 1.85 15.56
CA PRO A 181 10.85 1.83 16.89
C PRO A 181 9.87 2.14 18.05
N SER A 182 8.95 3.08 17.85
CA SER A 182 8.00 3.52 18.89
C SER A 182 6.82 2.58 19.12
N GLY A 183 6.58 1.62 18.23
CA GLY A 183 5.55 0.62 18.45
C GLY A 183 5.13 -0.20 17.24
N ILE A 184 4.10 -1.00 17.47
CA ILE A 184 3.51 -1.88 16.46
C ILE A 184 2.01 -1.62 16.43
N SER A 185 1.45 -1.56 15.23
CA SER A 185 0.01 -1.50 15.00
C SER A 185 -0.40 -2.52 13.96
N GLN A 186 -1.60 -3.08 14.12
CA GLN A 186 -2.13 -4.06 13.19
C GLN A 186 -3.47 -3.62 12.63
N THR A 187 -3.72 -4.06 11.40
CA THR A 187 -4.97 -3.90 10.67
C THR A 187 -5.17 -5.11 9.76
N VAL A 188 -6.29 -5.17 9.06
CA VAL A 188 -6.60 -6.23 8.10
C VAL A 188 -6.84 -5.60 6.74
N SER A 189 -6.86 -6.41 5.68
CA SER A 189 -7.24 -5.95 4.35
C SER A 189 -8.59 -6.44 3.91
N THR A 190 -9.21 -5.66 3.03
CA THR A 190 -10.33 -6.11 2.20
C THR A 190 -9.84 -6.29 0.76
N LYS A 191 -10.48 -7.20 0.02
CA LYS A 191 -10.11 -7.54 -1.36
C LYS A 191 -11.30 -7.48 -2.32
N LYS A 192 -11.02 -7.19 -3.59
CA LYS A 192 -11.99 -7.16 -4.70
C LYS A 192 -11.34 -7.70 -5.97
N GLU A 193 -12.02 -8.63 -6.65
CA GLU A 193 -11.59 -9.11 -7.97
C GLU A 193 -11.78 -7.98 -9.01
N ILE A 194 -10.79 -7.80 -9.88
CA ILE A 194 -10.76 -6.78 -10.94
C ILE A 194 -10.29 -7.35 -12.27
#